data_AF-A0A953RVS6-F1
#
_entry.id   AF-A0A953RVS6-F1
#
_cell.length_a   1.000
_cell.length_b   1.000
_cell.length_c   1.000
_cell.angle_alpha   90.00
_cell.angle_beta   90.00
_cell.angle_gamma   90.00
#
_symmetry.space_group_name_H-M   'P 1'
#
loop_
_entity.id
_entity.type
_entity.pdbx_description
1 polymer ?
#
loop_
_entity_poly.entity_id
_entity_poly.type
_entity_poly.pdbx_seq_one_letter_code
_entity_poly.pdbx_strand_id
1 'polypeptide(L)'
;MNKRSLILCACIALAAVAILAASPDDSHSKPDPSAEAARLNNLGAAYMNQQLFEKGLKAFQEAGAVDPKLQIAFLNQGIALLNLARIDPAKMLLEAAGKNAPNDPHAWFNLGLLYKNSDNPQGSVEAFRHVTEIDPNDADSWYFLGAASAQLKQYPQAIDAFQHALKLNPLHASAEFGIARAYQQSGDAAHAREHLARFQHITQNKLGSPIGLAYGDQGRYSTVEEAIGAAEKALPPIAVKFVDVTEQAQIVSMPSPAASAAKPSFEPGSGACFLDYDNDGKVDIFVANNGARGGMSLYRNLANGKFEDVTKQAGLDPNVHAKSCTAGDYDNDGFVDLAVSFNEGILLLHNEKNGTFKDVAAASGIKNVGLEGLTFIDYDHDGDLDLYGSSGIQMIVGVVKSGTSAMWRNNGN
;
A
#
# COMPACT_ATOMS: atom_id res chain seq x y z
N MET A 1 -71.37 -30.03 -33.51
CA MET A 1 -72.28 -29.18 -34.32
C MET A 1 -72.74 -27.99 -33.46
N ASN A 2 -72.56 -26.79 -34.02
CA ASN A 2 -73.11 -25.46 -33.66
C ASN A 2 -72.67 -24.69 -32.40
N LYS A 3 -71.64 -23.86 -32.65
CA LYS A 3 -71.38 -22.52 -32.10
C LYS A 3 -72.32 -21.48 -32.71
N ARG A 4 -72.74 -20.47 -31.93
CA ARG A 4 -73.03 -19.06 -32.33
C ARG A 4 -73.10 -18.21 -31.04
N SER A 5 -72.10 -17.36 -30.78
CA SER A 5 -72.16 -15.88 -30.90
C SER A 5 -72.52 -15.23 -29.54
N LEU A 6 -72.01 -14.11 -29.03
CA LEU A 6 -71.09 -13.03 -29.46
C LEU A 6 -70.87 -12.11 -28.19
N ILE A 7 -69.67 -11.55 -28.00
CA ILE A 7 -69.35 -10.21 -27.43
C ILE A 7 -69.68 -9.88 -25.95
N LEU A 8 -68.65 -9.58 -25.12
CA LEU A 8 -68.30 -8.19 -24.70
C LEU A 8 -66.98 -8.17 -23.90
N CYS A 9 -66.21 -7.11 -24.14
CA CYS A 9 -64.88 -6.78 -23.63
C CYS A 9 -64.77 -6.63 -22.11
N ALA A 10 -63.64 -7.06 -21.53
CA ALA A 10 -62.99 -6.36 -20.42
C ALA A 10 -61.49 -6.67 -20.44
N CYS A 11 -60.71 -5.63 -20.76
CA CYS A 11 -59.26 -5.60 -20.67
C CYS A 11 -58.82 -5.75 -19.21
N ILE A 12 -57.99 -6.75 -18.91
CA ILE A 12 -57.02 -6.66 -17.81
C ILE A 12 -55.67 -7.04 -18.40
N ALA A 13 -54.92 -6.02 -18.77
CA ALA A 13 -53.51 -6.13 -19.10
C ALA A 13 -52.74 -6.37 -17.80
N LEU A 14 -52.38 -7.62 -17.52
CA LEU A 14 -51.27 -7.92 -16.63
C LEU A 14 -49.98 -7.64 -17.40
N ALA A 15 -49.51 -6.40 -17.30
CA ALA A 15 -48.14 -6.06 -17.65
C ALA A 15 -47.22 -6.67 -16.59
N ALA A 16 -46.85 -7.94 -16.78
CA ALA A 16 -45.67 -8.51 -16.14
C ALA A 16 -44.45 -7.78 -16.72
N VAL A 17 -43.97 -6.76 -16.02
CA VAL A 17 -42.64 -6.21 -16.24
C VAL A 17 -41.67 -7.31 -15.85
N ALA A 18 -41.26 -8.11 -16.84
CA ALA A 18 -40.10 -8.96 -16.71
C ALA A 18 -38.91 -8.03 -16.53
N ILE A 19 -38.49 -7.85 -15.28
CA ILE A 19 -37.15 -7.38 -14.96
C ILE A 19 -36.24 -8.43 -15.56
N LEU A 20 -35.71 -8.16 -16.75
CA LEU A 20 -34.49 -8.80 -17.21
C LEU A 20 -33.43 -8.42 -16.17
N ALA A 21 -33.30 -9.26 -15.15
CA ALA A 21 -32.00 -9.47 -14.55
C ALA A 21 -31.13 -9.88 -15.73
N ALA A 22 -30.35 -8.93 -16.24
CA ALA A 22 -29.19 -9.27 -17.01
C ALA A 22 -28.38 -10.17 -16.08
N SER A 23 -28.46 -11.48 -16.32
CA SER A 23 -27.46 -12.40 -15.85
C SER A 23 -26.12 -11.74 -16.17
N PRO A 24 -25.18 -11.64 -15.21
CA PRO A 24 -23.84 -11.20 -15.57
C PRO A 24 -23.42 -12.07 -16.74
N ASP A 25 -23.06 -11.40 -17.83
CA ASP A 25 -22.62 -12.08 -19.04
C ASP A 25 -21.44 -12.95 -18.61
N ASP A 26 -21.64 -14.27 -18.51
CA ASP A 26 -20.60 -15.29 -18.28
C ASP A 26 -19.67 -15.39 -19.50
N SER A 27 -19.49 -14.29 -20.23
CA SER A 27 -18.38 -14.02 -21.11
C SER A 27 -17.16 -13.59 -20.27
N HIS A 28 -16.87 -14.32 -19.19
CA HIS A 28 -15.48 -14.44 -18.76
C HIS A 28 -14.75 -15.14 -19.90
N SER A 29 -14.30 -14.36 -20.90
CA SER A 29 -13.30 -14.79 -21.85
C SER A 29 -12.22 -15.47 -21.04
N LYS A 30 -11.87 -16.72 -21.40
CA LYS A 30 -10.77 -17.44 -20.74
C LYS A 30 -9.61 -16.47 -20.56
N PRO A 31 -8.99 -16.42 -19.36
CA PRO A 31 -7.89 -15.50 -19.10
C PRO A 31 -6.91 -15.57 -20.25
N ASP A 32 -6.49 -14.41 -20.77
CA ASP A 32 -5.44 -14.35 -21.78
C ASP A 32 -4.27 -15.23 -21.30
N PRO A 33 -3.85 -16.26 -22.06
CA PRO A 33 -2.75 -17.12 -21.66
C PRO A 33 -1.50 -16.33 -21.25
N SER A 34 -1.25 -15.17 -21.85
CA SER A 34 -0.14 -14.31 -21.46
C SER A 34 -0.35 -13.66 -20.07
N ALA A 35 -1.56 -13.21 -19.77
CA ALA A 35 -1.92 -12.67 -18.46
C ALA A 35 -1.87 -13.74 -17.36
N GLU A 36 -2.35 -14.95 -17.65
CA GLU A 36 -2.28 -16.07 -16.71
C GLU A 36 -0.84 -16.51 -16.46
N ALA A 37 -0.01 -16.59 -17.50
CA ALA A 37 1.42 -16.89 -17.35
C ALA A 37 2.14 -15.82 -16.50
N ALA A 38 1.85 -14.54 -16.72
CA ALA A 38 2.40 -13.46 -15.90
C ALA A 38 1.92 -13.54 -14.44
N ARG A 39 0.64 -13.83 -14.19
CA ARG A 39 0.09 -14.04 -12.85
C ARG A 39 0.79 -15.20 -12.13
N LEU A 40 0.98 -16.33 -12.81
CA LEU A 40 1.70 -17.50 -12.28
C LEU A 40 3.16 -17.18 -11.99
N ASN A 41 3.83 -16.41 -12.86
CA ASN A 41 5.19 -15.94 -12.61
C ASN A 41 5.26 -15.08 -11.34
N ASN A 42 4.34 -14.12 -11.17
CA ASN A 42 4.34 -13.22 -10.01
C ASN A 42 3.96 -13.96 -8.72
N LEU A 43 3.09 -14.97 -8.80
CA LEU A 43 2.86 -15.90 -7.70
C LEU A 43 4.14 -16.66 -7.33
N GLY A 44 4.91 -17.09 -8.32
CA GLY A 44 6.23 -17.70 -8.10
C GLY A 44 7.18 -16.75 -7.38
N ALA A 45 7.25 -15.48 -7.80
CA ALA A 45 8.04 -14.45 -7.15
C ALA A 45 7.64 -14.24 -5.67
N ALA A 46 6.33 -14.17 -5.39
CA ALA A 46 5.81 -14.08 -4.03
C ALA A 46 6.21 -15.30 -3.16
N TYR A 47 6.24 -16.50 -3.72
CA TYR A 47 6.74 -17.69 -3.02
C TYR A 47 8.25 -17.64 -2.78
N MET A 48 9.04 -17.15 -3.75
CA MET A 48 10.49 -16.99 -3.60
C MET A 48 10.83 -16.00 -2.47
N ASN A 49 10.11 -14.89 -2.37
CA ASN A 49 10.29 -13.90 -1.28
C ASN A 49 9.95 -14.47 0.11
N GLN A 50 9.10 -15.49 0.18
CA GLN A 50 8.81 -16.26 1.40
C GLN A 50 9.78 -17.45 1.61
N GLN A 51 10.82 -17.56 0.78
CA GLN A 51 11.77 -18.68 0.75
C GLN A 51 11.12 -20.06 0.50
N LEU A 52 9.93 -20.07 -0.10
CA LEU A 52 9.20 -21.28 -0.48
C LEU A 52 9.61 -21.73 -1.90
N PHE A 53 10.89 -22.04 -2.08
CA PHE A 53 11.52 -22.21 -3.39
C PHE A 53 10.89 -23.32 -4.26
N GLU A 54 10.45 -24.44 -3.68
CA GLU A 54 9.75 -25.50 -4.44
C GLU A 54 8.40 -25.02 -4.99
N LYS A 55 7.66 -24.21 -4.21
CA LYS A 55 6.39 -23.63 -4.68
C LYS A 55 6.64 -22.59 -5.77
N GLY A 56 7.69 -21.77 -5.59
CA GLY A 56 8.15 -20.81 -6.59
C GLY A 56 8.49 -21.51 -7.91
N LEU A 57 9.36 -22.52 -7.87
CA LEU A 57 9.74 -23.32 -9.03
C LEU A 57 8.52 -23.91 -9.76
N LYS A 58 7.58 -24.50 -9.01
CA LYS A 58 6.36 -25.06 -9.60
C LYS A 58 5.53 -23.99 -10.32
N ALA A 59 5.34 -22.82 -9.71
CA ALA A 59 4.60 -21.73 -10.32
C ALA A 59 5.27 -21.21 -11.61
N PHE A 60 6.61 -21.10 -11.62
CA PHE A 60 7.34 -20.70 -12.83
C PHE A 60 7.29 -21.76 -13.94
N GLN A 61 7.27 -23.05 -13.58
CA GLN A 61 7.06 -24.15 -14.54
C GLN A 61 5.67 -24.10 -15.16
N GLU A 62 4.64 -23.85 -14.35
CA GLU A 62 3.26 -23.65 -14.83
C GLU A 62 3.17 -22.42 -15.74
N ALA A 63 3.80 -21.30 -15.37
CA ALA A 63 3.87 -20.10 -16.20
C ALA A 63 4.49 -20.37 -17.58
N GLY A 64 5.64 -21.04 -17.62
CA GLY A 64 6.30 -21.40 -18.89
C GLY A 64 5.54 -22.46 -19.70
N ALA A 65 4.70 -23.28 -19.07
CA ALA A 65 3.82 -24.21 -19.77
C ALA A 65 2.61 -23.49 -20.41
N VAL A 66 2.10 -22.44 -19.76
CA VAL A 66 1.00 -21.61 -20.29
C VAL A 66 1.48 -20.71 -21.42
N ASP A 67 2.61 -20.01 -21.24
CA ASP A 67 3.23 -19.20 -22.28
C ASP A 67 4.73 -19.55 -22.45
N PRO A 68 5.08 -20.44 -23.40
CA PRO A 68 6.46 -20.78 -23.69
C PRO A 68 7.31 -19.62 -24.23
N LYS A 69 6.70 -18.48 -24.59
CA LYS A 69 7.43 -17.28 -25.02
C LYS A 69 7.83 -16.39 -23.86
N LEU A 70 7.25 -16.57 -22.67
CA LEU A 70 7.54 -15.80 -21.47
C LEU A 70 8.94 -16.18 -20.91
N GLN A 71 9.99 -15.59 -21.48
CA GLN A 71 11.38 -15.94 -21.16
C GLN A 71 11.75 -15.75 -19.69
N ILE A 72 11.17 -14.73 -19.05
CA ILE A 72 11.35 -14.43 -17.62
C ILE A 72 10.95 -15.61 -16.72
N ALA A 73 9.96 -16.42 -17.12
CA ALA A 73 9.56 -17.60 -16.37
C ALA A 73 10.68 -18.67 -16.35
N PHE A 74 11.40 -18.85 -17.46
CA PHE A 74 12.51 -19.80 -17.54
C PHE A 74 13.75 -19.32 -16.78
N LEU A 75 14.04 -18.01 -16.85
CA LEU A 75 15.06 -17.37 -16.00
C LEU A 75 14.75 -17.62 -14.52
N ASN A 76 13.53 -17.34 -14.09
CA ASN A 76 13.09 -17.53 -12.70
C ASN A 76 13.10 -18.98 -12.25
N GLN A 77 12.78 -19.95 -13.13
CA GLN A 77 13.00 -21.37 -12.85
C GLN A 77 14.48 -21.66 -12.56
N GLY A 78 15.40 -21.11 -13.36
CA GLY A 78 16.85 -21.27 -13.16
C GLY A 78 17.31 -20.73 -11.79
N ILE A 79 16.83 -19.55 -11.40
CA ILE A 79 17.13 -18.94 -10.09
C ILE A 79 16.55 -19.77 -8.94
N ALA A 80 15.31 -20.24 -9.06
CA ALA A 80 14.68 -21.11 -8.07
C ALA A 80 15.44 -22.42 -7.89
N LEU A 81 15.87 -23.05 -8.99
CA LEU A 81 16.68 -24.27 -8.97
C LEU A 81 18.05 -24.05 -8.32
N LEU A 82 18.69 -22.91 -8.55
CA LEU A 82 19.95 -22.55 -7.91
C LEU A 82 19.79 -22.47 -6.38
N ASN A 83 18.71 -21.84 -5.90
CA ASN A 83 18.37 -21.77 -4.47
C ASN A 83 17.98 -23.13 -3.86
N LEU A 84 17.51 -24.07 -4.68
CA LEU A 84 17.29 -25.47 -4.32
C LEU A 84 18.55 -26.35 -4.43
N ALA A 85 19.71 -25.76 -4.73
CA ALA A 85 20.98 -26.44 -4.99
C ALA A 85 20.92 -27.50 -6.12
N ARG A 86 19.97 -27.36 -7.07
CA ARG A 86 19.84 -28.22 -8.24
C ARG A 86 20.64 -27.63 -9.40
N ILE A 87 21.96 -27.83 -9.34
CA ILE A 87 22.94 -27.08 -10.14
C ILE A 87 22.83 -27.32 -11.66
N ASP A 88 22.81 -28.58 -12.10
CA ASP A 88 22.77 -28.89 -13.54
C ASP A 88 21.53 -28.34 -14.27
N PRO A 89 20.29 -28.54 -13.78
CA PRO A 89 19.12 -27.96 -14.45
C PRO A 89 19.08 -26.43 -14.32
N ALA A 90 19.58 -25.85 -13.22
CA ALA A 90 19.71 -24.39 -13.10
C ALA A 90 20.64 -23.84 -14.19
N LYS A 91 21.82 -24.44 -14.35
CA LYS A 91 22.81 -24.03 -15.36
C LYS A 91 22.22 -24.06 -16.76
N MET A 92 21.52 -25.14 -17.13
CA MET A 92 20.90 -25.26 -18.46
C MET A 92 19.93 -24.12 -18.76
N LEU A 93 19.05 -23.79 -17.79
CA LEU A 93 18.06 -22.73 -17.96
C LEU A 93 18.70 -21.34 -17.99
N LEU A 94 19.68 -21.07 -17.12
CA LEU A 94 20.35 -19.78 -17.06
C LEU A 94 21.23 -19.53 -18.30
N GLU A 95 21.91 -20.56 -18.83
CA GLU A 95 22.65 -20.45 -20.11
C GLU A 95 21.71 -20.20 -21.29
N ALA A 96 20.53 -20.81 -21.30
CA ALA A 96 19.52 -20.54 -22.32
C ALA A 96 18.98 -19.10 -22.21
N ALA A 97 18.69 -18.63 -20.99
CA ALA A 97 18.25 -17.27 -20.73
C ALA A 97 19.29 -16.23 -21.18
N GLY A 98 20.56 -16.42 -20.83
CA GLY A 98 21.65 -15.53 -21.25
C GLY A 98 21.89 -15.50 -22.76
N LYS A 99 21.59 -16.59 -23.48
CA LYS A 99 21.62 -16.62 -24.95
C LYS A 99 20.43 -15.89 -25.58
N ASN A 100 19.25 -16.04 -24.97
CA ASN A 100 18.01 -15.42 -25.48
C ASN A 100 17.96 -13.90 -25.22
N ALA A 101 18.53 -13.46 -24.09
CA ALA A 101 18.61 -12.06 -23.69
C ALA A 101 20.06 -11.69 -23.29
N PRO A 102 20.98 -11.53 -24.26
CA PRO A 102 22.40 -11.30 -23.97
C PRO A 102 22.70 -9.96 -23.27
N ASN A 103 21.76 -9.01 -23.32
CA ASN A 103 21.86 -7.70 -22.66
C ASN A 103 21.06 -7.64 -21.34
N ASP A 104 20.54 -8.78 -20.86
CA ASP A 104 19.89 -8.87 -19.56
C ASP A 104 20.91 -9.36 -18.51
N PRO A 105 21.18 -8.58 -17.45
CA PRO A 105 22.17 -8.93 -16.44
C PRO A 105 21.76 -10.12 -15.56
N HIS A 106 20.47 -10.44 -15.38
CA HIS A 106 20.02 -11.43 -14.39
C HIS A 106 20.57 -12.83 -14.67
N ALA A 107 20.49 -13.30 -15.92
CA ALA A 107 20.97 -14.63 -16.29
C ALA A 107 22.47 -14.77 -16.04
N TRP A 108 23.25 -13.78 -16.46
CA TRP A 108 24.70 -13.75 -16.28
C TRP A 108 25.11 -13.62 -14.83
N PHE A 109 24.41 -12.81 -14.04
CA PHE A 109 24.68 -12.67 -12.61
C PHE A 109 24.48 -14.00 -11.87
N ASN A 110 23.37 -14.69 -12.13
CA ASN A 110 23.08 -15.98 -11.51
C ASN A 110 24.01 -17.10 -12.01
N LEU A 111 24.46 -17.06 -13.28
CA LEU A 111 25.55 -17.93 -13.74
C LEU A 111 26.85 -17.65 -13.00
N GLY A 112 27.17 -16.37 -12.75
CA GLY A 112 28.33 -15.95 -11.97
C GLY A 112 28.31 -16.51 -10.55
N LEU A 113 27.16 -16.46 -9.88
CA LEU A 113 26.94 -17.06 -8.56
C LEU A 113 27.05 -18.58 -8.59
N LEU A 114 26.45 -19.23 -9.59
CA LEU A 114 26.53 -20.68 -9.79
C LEU A 114 27.98 -21.12 -9.96
N TYR A 115 28.74 -20.45 -10.81
CA TYR A 115 30.15 -20.76 -11.07
C TYR A 115 31.06 -20.46 -9.88
N LYS A 116 30.80 -19.40 -9.13
CA LYS A 116 31.53 -19.05 -7.90
C LYS A 116 31.41 -20.15 -6.83
N ASN A 117 30.24 -20.79 -6.77
CA ASN A 117 29.95 -21.87 -5.83
C ASN A 117 30.30 -23.25 -6.39
N SER A 118 30.68 -23.31 -7.66
CA SER A 118 31.20 -24.50 -8.34
C SER A 118 32.73 -24.41 -8.45
N ASP A 119 33.42 -25.48 -8.84
CA ASP A 119 34.87 -25.46 -9.09
C ASP A 119 35.23 -24.79 -10.43
N ASN A 120 34.61 -23.64 -10.74
CA ASN A 120 34.82 -22.88 -11.97
C ASN A 120 34.93 -21.35 -11.71
N PRO A 121 35.96 -20.90 -10.98
CA PRO A 121 36.17 -19.47 -10.71
C PRO A 121 36.39 -18.62 -11.98
N GLN A 122 36.93 -19.22 -13.06
CA GLN A 122 37.11 -18.54 -14.34
C GLN A 122 35.76 -18.19 -14.99
N GLY A 123 34.83 -19.15 -15.04
CA GLY A 123 33.47 -18.89 -15.54
C GLY A 123 32.73 -17.84 -14.71
N SER A 124 33.01 -17.77 -13.40
CA SER A 124 32.45 -16.74 -12.52
C SER A 124 32.94 -15.33 -12.90
N VAL A 125 34.26 -15.16 -13.11
CA VAL A 125 34.84 -13.89 -13.57
C VAL A 125 34.27 -13.47 -14.92
N GLU A 126 34.11 -14.40 -15.86
CA GLU A 126 33.54 -14.11 -17.19
C GLU A 126 32.09 -13.64 -17.10
N ALA A 127 31.28 -14.34 -16.30
CA ALA A 127 29.87 -14.00 -16.13
C ALA A 127 29.67 -12.64 -15.43
N PHE A 128 30.35 -12.38 -14.31
CA PHE A 128 30.23 -11.09 -13.62
C PHE A 128 30.82 -9.93 -14.42
N ARG A 129 31.89 -10.15 -15.19
CA ARG A 129 32.39 -9.13 -16.11
C ARG A 129 31.35 -8.75 -17.16
N HIS A 130 30.67 -9.74 -17.73
CA HIS A 130 29.57 -9.49 -18.67
C HIS A 130 28.45 -8.67 -18.03
N VAL A 131 28.11 -8.94 -16.75
CA VAL A 131 27.15 -8.10 -16.02
C VAL A 131 27.64 -6.66 -15.87
N THR A 132 28.91 -6.43 -15.50
CA THR A 132 29.46 -5.08 -15.36
C THR A 132 29.59 -4.32 -16.69
N GLU A 133 29.62 -5.03 -17.82
CA GLU A 133 29.57 -4.44 -19.17
C GLU A 133 28.15 -4.02 -19.55
N ILE A 134 27.13 -4.79 -19.15
CA ILE A 134 25.71 -4.45 -19.34
C ILE A 134 25.30 -3.29 -18.41
N ASP A 135 25.66 -3.40 -17.14
CA ASP A 135 25.34 -2.42 -16.12
C ASP A 135 26.57 -2.06 -15.27
N PRO A 136 27.29 -1.00 -15.66
CA PRO A 136 28.49 -0.57 -14.95
C PRO A 136 28.20 0.13 -13.62
N ASN A 137 26.93 0.40 -13.27
CA ASN A 137 26.54 1.17 -12.08
C ASN A 137 26.05 0.28 -10.92
N ASP A 138 26.11 -1.04 -11.04
CA ASP A 138 25.77 -1.97 -9.96
C ASP A 138 26.99 -2.33 -9.10
N ALA A 139 27.01 -1.85 -7.86
CA ALA A 139 28.14 -2.06 -6.95
C ALA A 139 28.35 -3.55 -6.60
N ASP A 140 27.26 -4.32 -6.46
CA ASP A 140 27.32 -5.73 -6.07
C ASP A 140 27.97 -6.58 -7.17
N SER A 141 27.65 -6.31 -8.44
CA SER A 141 28.29 -6.96 -9.60
C SER A 141 29.80 -6.74 -9.64
N TRP A 142 30.25 -5.51 -9.36
CA TRP A 142 31.68 -5.21 -9.23
C TRP A 142 32.32 -5.93 -8.03
N TYR A 143 31.63 -6.00 -6.90
CA TYR A 143 32.09 -6.78 -5.75
C TYR A 143 32.25 -8.27 -6.11
N PHE A 144 31.26 -8.87 -6.78
CA PHE A 144 31.32 -10.28 -7.15
C PHE A 144 32.39 -10.57 -8.21
N LEU A 145 32.61 -9.67 -9.16
CA LEU A 145 33.74 -9.74 -10.08
C LEU A 145 35.07 -9.75 -9.30
N GLY A 146 35.25 -8.83 -8.35
CA GLY A 146 36.44 -8.77 -7.51
C GLY A 146 36.63 -10.02 -6.66
N ALA A 147 35.55 -10.55 -6.09
CA ALA A 147 35.58 -11.78 -5.30
C ALA A 147 36.00 -13.00 -6.14
N ALA A 148 35.49 -13.12 -7.36
CA ALA A 148 35.84 -14.19 -8.31
C ALA A 148 37.30 -14.06 -8.78
N SER A 149 37.77 -12.85 -9.12
CA SER A 149 39.17 -12.60 -9.46
C SER A 149 40.12 -12.91 -8.30
N ALA A 150 39.73 -12.60 -7.06
CA ALA A 150 40.52 -12.94 -5.87
C ALA A 150 40.64 -14.47 -5.67
N GLN A 151 39.63 -15.27 -6.01
CA GLN A 151 39.72 -16.73 -5.97
C GLN A 151 40.76 -17.27 -6.96
N LEU A 152 40.91 -16.61 -8.12
CA LEU A 152 41.96 -16.90 -9.10
C LEU A 152 43.33 -16.33 -8.72
N LYS A 153 43.48 -15.69 -7.55
CA LYS A 153 44.68 -14.97 -7.11
C LYS A 153 45.09 -13.82 -8.04
N GLN A 154 44.15 -13.30 -8.83
CA GLN A 154 44.31 -12.14 -9.70
C GLN A 154 44.11 -10.88 -8.86
N TYR A 155 45.00 -10.64 -7.89
CA TYR A 155 44.81 -9.60 -6.88
C TYR A 155 44.72 -8.18 -7.46
N PRO A 156 45.52 -7.76 -8.47
CA PRO A 156 45.36 -6.44 -9.08
C PRO A 156 43.95 -6.22 -9.65
N GLN A 157 43.45 -7.17 -10.43
CA GLN A 157 42.10 -7.11 -11.02
C GLN A 157 41.01 -7.14 -9.94
N ALA A 158 41.21 -7.93 -8.89
CA ALA A 158 40.27 -7.98 -7.76
C ALA A 158 40.20 -6.63 -7.03
N ILE A 159 41.36 -6.01 -6.77
CA ILE A 159 41.46 -4.70 -6.11
C ILE A 159 40.76 -3.64 -6.96
N ASP A 160 41.03 -3.59 -8.27
CA ASP A 160 40.38 -2.63 -9.18
C ASP A 160 38.85 -2.78 -9.15
N ALA A 161 38.33 -4.01 -9.23
CA ALA A 161 36.90 -4.28 -9.17
C ALA A 161 36.27 -3.87 -7.82
N PHE A 162 36.93 -4.16 -6.70
CA PHE A 162 36.45 -3.70 -5.39
C PHE A 162 36.50 -2.18 -5.24
N GLN A 163 37.51 -1.50 -5.78
CA GLN A 163 37.57 -0.03 -5.80
C GLN A 163 36.43 0.56 -6.63
N HIS A 164 36.09 -0.05 -7.76
CA HIS A 164 34.91 0.33 -8.55
C HIS A 164 33.61 0.18 -7.74
N ALA A 165 33.42 -0.95 -7.04
CA ALA A 165 32.27 -1.15 -6.15
C ALA A 165 32.19 -0.07 -5.06
N LEU A 166 33.31 0.27 -4.41
CA LEU A 166 33.39 1.29 -3.36
C LEU A 166 33.19 2.72 -3.89
N LYS A 167 33.53 2.98 -5.16
CA LYS A 167 33.22 4.26 -5.80
C LYS A 167 31.71 4.45 -6.00
N LEU A 168 30.99 3.37 -6.31
CA LEU A 168 29.53 3.39 -6.47
C LEU A 168 28.81 3.39 -5.12
N ASN A 169 29.29 2.59 -4.17
CA ASN A 169 28.78 2.51 -2.81
C ASN A 169 29.92 2.55 -1.78
N PRO A 170 30.25 3.74 -1.23
CA PRO A 170 31.31 3.89 -0.23
C PRO A 170 31.08 3.15 1.09
N LEU A 171 29.85 2.68 1.36
CA LEU A 171 29.50 1.92 2.56
C LEU A 171 29.36 0.41 2.28
N HIS A 172 29.84 -0.07 1.14
CA HIS A 172 29.76 -1.47 0.75
C HIS A 172 30.73 -2.34 1.59
N ALA A 173 30.27 -2.81 2.75
CA ALA A 173 31.06 -3.57 3.71
C ALA A 173 31.83 -4.76 3.09
N SER A 174 31.19 -5.57 2.25
CA SER A 174 31.87 -6.74 1.67
C SER A 174 32.98 -6.38 0.68
N ALA A 175 32.93 -5.20 0.05
CA ALA A 175 33.97 -4.74 -0.86
C ALA A 175 35.18 -4.24 -0.06
N GLU A 176 34.98 -3.52 1.05
CA GLU A 176 36.04 -3.16 2.02
C GLU A 176 36.73 -4.41 2.58
N PHE A 177 35.96 -5.45 2.93
CA PHE A 177 36.54 -6.71 3.40
C PHE A 177 37.30 -7.46 2.29
N GLY A 178 36.72 -7.52 1.09
CA GLY A 178 37.30 -8.17 -0.09
C GLY A 178 38.64 -7.55 -0.50
N ILE A 179 38.69 -6.22 -0.57
CA ILE A 179 39.92 -5.49 -0.93
C ILE A 179 40.98 -5.60 0.16
N ALA A 180 40.60 -5.55 1.45
CA ALA A 180 41.52 -5.77 2.55
C ALA A 180 42.20 -7.16 2.45
N ARG A 181 41.41 -8.20 2.14
CA ARG A 181 41.94 -9.56 1.94
C ARG A 181 42.84 -9.64 0.72
N ALA A 182 42.48 -8.99 -0.38
CA ALA A 182 43.28 -8.99 -1.60
C ALA A 182 44.65 -8.32 -1.36
N TYR A 183 44.70 -7.17 -0.68
CA TYR A 183 45.95 -6.51 -0.28
C TYR A 183 46.78 -7.38 0.67
N GLN A 184 46.15 -8.02 1.65
CA GLN A 184 46.86 -8.90 2.58
C GLN A 184 47.51 -10.08 1.83
N GLN A 185 46.80 -10.69 0.88
CA GLN A 185 47.31 -11.83 0.11
C GLN A 185 48.33 -11.44 -0.97
N SER A 186 48.34 -10.19 -1.43
CA SER A 186 49.36 -9.64 -2.32
C SER A 186 50.59 -9.09 -1.59
N GLY A 187 50.57 -9.03 -0.25
CA GLY A 187 51.68 -8.62 0.60
C GLY A 187 51.66 -7.15 1.04
N ASP A 188 50.62 -6.39 0.70
CA ASP A 188 50.46 -4.99 1.11
C ASP A 188 49.71 -4.90 2.45
N ALA A 189 50.45 -5.12 3.54
CA ALA A 189 49.88 -5.11 4.89
C ALA A 189 49.42 -3.71 5.35
N ALA A 190 49.82 -2.62 4.68
CA ALA A 190 49.43 -1.27 5.05
C ALA A 190 48.00 -0.98 4.58
N HIS A 191 47.74 -1.12 3.27
CA HIS A 191 46.40 -0.92 2.72
C HIS A 191 45.40 -1.96 3.23
N ALA A 192 45.84 -3.21 3.48
CA ALA A 192 45.00 -4.23 4.09
C ALA A 192 44.42 -3.78 5.45
N ARG A 193 45.26 -3.18 6.31
CA ARG A 193 44.83 -2.67 7.63
C ARG A 193 43.87 -1.48 7.50
N GLU A 194 44.10 -0.62 6.53
CA GLU A 194 43.25 0.56 6.28
C GLU A 194 41.82 0.16 5.90
N HIS A 195 41.68 -0.72 4.90
CA HIS A 195 40.38 -1.21 4.45
C HIS A 195 39.69 -2.10 5.49
N LEU A 196 40.45 -2.89 6.26
CA LEU A 196 39.88 -3.66 7.38
C LEU A 196 39.31 -2.74 8.47
N ALA A 197 39.98 -1.62 8.78
CA ALA A 197 39.46 -0.65 9.72
C ALA A 197 38.17 0.03 9.21
N ARG A 198 38.09 0.32 7.91
CA ARG A 198 36.84 0.80 7.28
C ARG A 198 35.71 -0.20 7.37
N PHE A 199 35.96 -1.47 7.03
CA PHE A 199 34.99 -2.55 7.21
C PHE A 199 34.46 -2.64 8.64
N GLN A 200 35.36 -2.62 9.64
CA GLN A 200 34.99 -2.63 11.05
C GLN A 200 34.15 -1.42 11.43
N HIS A 201 34.53 -0.22 10.96
CA HIS A 201 33.76 0.99 11.20
C HIS A 201 32.34 0.89 10.63
N ILE A 202 32.19 0.45 9.38
CA ILE A 202 30.88 0.30 8.72
C ILE A 202 29.99 -0.68 9.49
N THR A 203 30.53 -1.84 9.85
CA THR A 203 29.75 -2.91 10.50
C THR A 203 29.42 -2.62 11.96
N GLN A 204 30.36 -2.08 12.75
CA GLN A 204 30.14 -1.76 14.17
C GLN A 204 29.15 -0.60 14.35
N ASN A 205 29.14 0.35 13.42
CA ASN A 205 28.23 1.50 13.45
C ASN A 205 26.94 1.26 12.63
N LYS A 206 26.72 0.04 12.12
CA LYS A 206 25.54 -0.34 11.33
C LYS A 206 25.30 0.58 10.11
N LEU A 207 26.38 1.07 9.49
CA LEU A 207 26.32 1.92 8.31
C LEU A 207 26.11 1.11 7.02
N GLY A 208 26.40 -0.18 7.07
CA GLY A 208 26.23 -1.12 5.96
C GLY A 208 26.36 -2.55 6.45
N SER A 209 25.70 -3.47 5.75
CA SER A 209 25.70 -4.90 6.07
C SER A 209 26.60 -5.65 5.10
N PRO A 210 27.38 -6.65 5.55
CA PRO A 210 28.04 -7.56 4.65
C PRO A 210 27.01 -8.36 3.84
N ILE A 211 27.28 -8.57 2.55
CA ILE A 211 26.50 -9.45 1.68
C ILE A 211 26.40 -10.85 2.30
N GLY A 212 25.15 -11.29 2.48
CA GLY A 212 24.80 -12.61 2.98
C GLY A 212 24.74 -13.68 1.88
N LEU A 213 24.36 -14.88 2.28
CA LEU A 213 24.09 -16.00 1.37
C LEU A 213 22.59 -16.28 1.21
N ALA A 214 21.73 -15.57 1.95
CA ALA A 214 20.30 -15.75 1.84
C ALA A 214 19.78 -15.15 0.53
N TYR A 215 18.64 -15.67 0.09
CA TYR A 215 17.92 -15.13 -1.05
C TYR A 215 17.60 -13.65 -0.84
N GLY A 216 18.01 -12.79 -1.78
CA GLY A 216 17.85 -11.33 -1.69
C GLY A 216 19.06 -10.57 -1.13
N ASP A 217 19.99 -11.22 -0.44
CA ASP A 217 21.15 -10.55 0.15
C ASP A 217 22.29 -10.30 -0.86
N GLN A 218 22.27 -10.99 -2.00
CA GLN A 218 23.35 -11.00 -3.00
C GLN A 218 23.14 -9.97 -4.12
N GLY A 219 22.32 -8.95 -3.88
CA GLY A 219 22.04 -7.89 -4.83
C GLY A 219 20.84 -8.18 -5.73
N ARG A 220 20.38 -7.13 -6.42
CA ARG A 220 19.11 -7.13 -7.16
C ARG A 220 19.01 -8.17 -8.27
N TYR A 221 20.14 -8.53 -8.88
CA TYR A 221 20.17 -9.52 -9.96
C TYR A 221 20.19 -10.96 -9.44
N SER A 222 20.30 -11.18 -8.12
CA SER A 222 20.19 -12.52 -7.50
C SER A 222 18.74 -12.97 -7.28
N THR A 223 17.78 -12.05 -7.37
CA THR A 223 16.35 -12.32 -7.17
C THR A 223 15.64 -12.61 -8.48
N VAL A 224 14.45 -13.21 -8.36
CA VAL A 224 13.57 -13.46 -9.50
C VAL A 224 12.88 -12.16 -9.90
N GLU A 225 12.45 -12.09 -11.15
CA GLU A 225 11.77 -10.93 -11.68
C GLU A 225 10.26 -11.15 -11.82
N GLU A 226 9.48 -10.11 -11.55
CA GLU A 226 8.05 -10.11 -11.84
C GLU A 226 7.81 -9.87 -13.33
N ALA A 227 6.84 -10.57 -13.89
CA ALA A 227 6.36 -10.33 -15.23
C ALA A 227 5.39 -9.14 -15.17
N ILE A 228 5.66 -8.11 -15.97
CA ILE A 228 4.68 -7.05 -16.22
C ILE A 228 3.53 -7.73 -16.97
N GLY A 229 2.42 -7.97 -16.27
CA GLY A 229 1.24 -8.55 -16.88
C GLY A 229 0.81 -7.69 -18.07
N ALA A 230 0.32 -8.33 -19.14
CA ALA A 230 -0.44 -7.61 -20.14
C ALA A 230 -1.51 -6.84 -19.39
N ALA A 231 -1.42 -5.50 -19.38
CA ALA A 231 -2.41 -4.67 -18.71
C ALA A 231 -3.76 -5.08 -19.28
N GLU A 232 -4.57 -5.78 -18.48
CA GLU A 232 -5.94 -6.07 -18.90
C GLU A 232 -6.54 -4.74 -19.26
N LYS A 233 -6.99 -4.63 -20.51
CA LYS A 233 -7.54 -3.38 -21.01
C LYS A 233 -8.67 -3.03 -20.06
N ALA A 234 -8.45 -2.00 -19.25
CA ALA A 234 -9.42 -1.58 -18.25
C ALA A 234 -10.77 -1.48 -18.94
N LEU A 235 -11.77 -2.17 -18.39
CA LEU A 235 -13.13 -2.06 -18.90
C LEU A 235 -13.46 -0.56 -18.96
N PRO A 236 -14.20 -0.12 -20.00
CA PRO A 236 -14.61 1.28 -20.07
C PRO A 236 -15.22 1.69 -18.72
N PRO A 237 -14.87 2.87 -18.18
CA PRO A 237 -15.38 3.31 -16.89
C PRO A 237 -16.90 3.16 -16.87
N ILE A 238 -17.43 2.50 -15.85
CA ILE A 238 -18.88 2.44 -15.65
C ILE A 238 -19.35 3.91 -15.58
N ALA A 239 -20.28 4.29 -16.46
CA ALA A 239 -20.80 5.64 -16.48
C ALA A 239 -21.55 5.91 -15.17
N VAL A 240 -20.88 6.55 -14.21
CA VAL A 240 -21.43 6.88 -12.89
C VAL A 240 -22.44 8.02 -13.05
N LYS A 241 -23.66 7.82 -12.57
CA LYS A 241 -24.66 8.87 -12.40
C LYS A 241 -25.05 8.94 -10.94
N PHE A 242 -24.81 10.08 -10.32
CA PHE A 242 -25.34 10.36 -8.98
C PHE A 242 -26.84 10.65 -9.10
N VAL A 243 -27.64 9.98 -8.28
CA VAL A 243 -29.09 10.19 -8.17
C VAL A 243 -29.35 10.74 -6.77
N ASP A 244 -30.02 11.88 -6.70
CA ASP A 244 -30.43 12.44 -5.41
C ASP A 244 -31.55 11.57 -4.82
N VAL A 245 -31.27 10.97 -3.66
CA VAL A 245 -32.18 10.12 -2.90
C VAL A 245 -32.40 10.66 -1.49
N THR A 246 -32.03 11.91 -1.20
CA THR A 246 -32.02 12.49 0.15
C THR A 246 -33.38 12.37 0.84
N GLU A 247 -34.47 12.71 0.15
CA GLU A 247 -35.84 12.56 0.66
C GLU A 247 -36.24 11.09 0.86
N GLN A 248 -35.86 10.21 -0.09
CA GLN A 248 -36.17 8.78 -0.04
C GLN A 248 -35.45 8.10 1.13
N ALA A 249 -34.24 8.57 1.42
CA ALA A 249 -33.41 8.11 2.53
C ALA A 249 -33.82 8.69 3.89
N GLN A 250 -34.75 9.66 3.91
CA GLN A 250 -35.23 10.32 5.13
C GLN A 250 -34.14 11.08 5.89
N ILE A 251 -33.10 11.54 5.19
CA ILE A 251 -32.07 12.42 5.74
C ILE A 251 -32.57 13.86 5.62
N VAL A 252 -33.28 14.32 6.65
CA VAL A 252 -33.95 15.64 6.63
C VAL A 252 -33.01 16.73 7.13
N SER A 253 -32.32 17.42 6.24
CA SER A 253 -31.62 18.67 6.59
C SER A 253 -32.56 19.87 6.44
N MET A 254 -32.56 20.80 7.41
CA MET A 254 -33.31 22.05 7.26
C MET A 254 -32.52 22.99 6.35
N PRO A 255 -33.09 23.44 5.21
CA PRO A 255 -32.39 24.38 4.35
C PRO A 255 -32.15 25.69 5.10
N SER A 256 -30.93 26.21 5.03
CA SER A 256 -30.62 27.55 5.50
C SER A 256 -31.42 28.57 4.67
N PRO A 257 -31.92 29.68 5.24
CA PRO A 257 -32.50 30.75 4.42
C PRO A 257 -31.46 31.18 3.39
N ALA A 258 -31.88 31.42 2.14
CA ALA A 258 -31.02 32.12 1.20
C ALA A 258 -30.55 33.42 1.87
N ALA A 259 -29.22 33.60 1.97
CA ALA A 259 -28.64 34.78 2.59
C ALA A 259 -29.29 36.02 1.98
N SER A 260 -29.95 36.84 2.80
CA SER A 260 -30.40 38.15 2.31
C SER A 260 -29.17 38.89 1.79
N ALA A 261 -29.29 39.54 0.64
CA ALA A 261 -28.20 40.20 -0.09
C ALA A 261 -27.42 41.29 0.69
N ALA A 262 -27.71 41.48 1.98
CA ALA A 262 -27.13 42.51 2.83
C ALA A 262 -25.86 42.10 3.60
N LYS A 263 -25.45 40.82 3.62
CA LYS A 263 -24.13 40.33 4.10
C LYS A 263 -23.95 38.84 3.78
N PRO A 264 -22.93 38.42 3.02
CA PRO A 264 -22.58 37.00 2.94
C PRO A 264 -22.01 36.59 4.30
N SER A 265 -22.81 35.94 5.15
CA SER A 265 -22.26 35.15 6.25
C SER A 265 -21.60 33.93 5.61
N PHE A 266 -20.29 34.01 5.39
CA PHE A 266 -19.48 32.83 5.16
C PHE A 266 -19.60 31.96 6.41
N GLU A 267 -20.39 30.89 6.35
CA GLU A 267 -20.49 29.87 7.40
C GLU A 267 -19.60 28.69 6.95
N PRO A 268 -18.30 28.67 7.33
CA PRO A 268 -17.41 27.59 6.95
C PRO A 268 -17.77 26.27 7.66
N GLY A 269 -17.62 25.18 6.89
CA GLY A 269 -17.58 23.78 7.32
C GLY A 269 -18.94 23.17 7.68
N SER A 270 -19.55 22.45 6.75
CA SER A 270 -20.49 21.37 7.08
C SER A 270 -19.87 20.07 6.57
N GLY A 271 -19.82 19.06 7.42
CA GLY A 271 -19.21 17.75 7.13
C GLY A 271 -20.11 16.62 7.60
N ALA A 272 -19.74 15.39 7.28
CA ALA A 272 -20.44 14.21 7.79
C ALA A 272 -19.43 13.16 8.24
N CYS A 273 -19.79 12.41 9.28
CA CYS A 273 -19.04 11.28 9.76
C CYS A 273 -19.90 10.03 9.65
N PHE A 274 -19.24 8.96 9.24
CA PHE A 274 -19.80 7.63 9.17
C PHE A 274 -19.30 6.85 10.38
N LEU A 275 -20.22 6.29 11.15
CA LEU A 275 -19.94 5.54 12.38
C LEU A 275 -21.05 4.52 12.59
N ASP A 276 -20.77 3.47 13.34
CA ASP A 276 -21.80 2.56 13.85
C ASP A 276 -22.01 2.91 15.33
N TYR A 277 -22.96 3.82 15.61
CA TYR A 277 -23.06 4.41 16.96
C TYR A 277 -23.73 3.47 17.98
N ASP A 278 -24.57 2.53 17.51
CA ASP A 278 -25.23 1.54 18.35
C ASP A 278 -24.68 0.10 18.19
N ASN A 279 -23.58 -0.05 17.45
CA ASN A 279 -22.82 -1.29 17.24
C ASN A 279 -23.69 -2.42 16.65
N ASP A 280 -24.59 -2.06 15.73
CA ASP A 280 -25.54 -2.98 15.07
C ASP A 280 -25.04 -3.54 13.73
N GLY A 281 -23.83 -3.12 13.32
CA GLY A 281 -23.17 -3.49 12.08
C GLY A 281 -23.59 -2.65 10.87
N LYS A 282 -24.47 -1.64 11.05
CA LYS A 282 -24.90 -0.73 9.99
C LYS A 282 -24.28 0.63 10.20
N VAL A 283 -23.73 1.19 9.12
CA VAL A 283 -23.10 2.51 9.17
C VAL A 283 -24.18 3.60 9.22
N ASP A 284 -24.15 4.38 10.29
CA ASP A 284 -24.94 5.57 10.57
C ASP A 284 -24.26 6.84 10.06
N ILE A 285 -24.98 7.96 10.11
CA ILE A 285 -24.50 9.24 9.60
C ILE A 285 -24.66 10.33 10.67
N PHE A 286 -23.54 10.88 11.12
CA PHE A 286 -23.52 12.15 11.83
C PHE A 286 -23.32 13.29 10.83
N VAL A 287 -24.14 14.35 10.91
CA VAL A 287 -24.05 15.55 10.07
C VAL A 287 -23.67 16.74 10.93
N ALA A 288 -22.51 17.33 10.64
CA ALA A 288 -22.10 18.62 11.18
C ALA A 288 -22.70 19.74 10.33
N ASN A 289 -23.45 20.64 10.96
CA ASN A 289 -24.10 21.76 10.28
C ASN A 289 -23.97 23.04 11.11
N ASN A 290 -23.25 24.03 10.57
CA ASN A 290 -23.05 25.35 11.18
C ASN A 290 -24.04 26.40 10.65
N GLY A 291 -25.11 25.97 9.96
CA GLY A 291 -26.09 26.81 9.29
C GLY A 291 -26.99 27.62 10.23
N ALA A 292 -27.46 28.81 9.82
CA ALA A 292 -28.37 29.67 10.60
C ALA A 292 -29.67 29.03 11.16
N ARG A 293 -30.11 27.89 10.61
CA ARG A 293 -31.26 27.10 11.11
C ARG A 293 -30.88 25.67 11.52
N GLY A 294 -29.60 25.34 11.44
CA GLY A 294 -29.07 24.00 11.63
C GLY A 294 -28.34 23.84 12.95
N GLY A 295 -27.88 22.62 13.17
CA GLY A 295 -26.96 22.19 14.21
C GLY A 295 -26.63 20.72 13.95
N MET A 296 -25.88 20.08 14.83
CA MET A 296 -25.54 18.68 14.64
C MET A 296 -26.76 17.77 14.54
N SER A 297 -26.65 16.69 13.76
CA SER A 297 -27.69 15.67 13.68
C SER A 297 -27.07 14.28 13.56
N LEU A 298 -27.71 13.28 14.16
CA LEU A 298 -27.31 11.88 14.06
C LEU A 298 -28.46 11.06 13.48
N TYR A 299 -28.17 10.34 12.40
CA TYR A 299 -29.12 9.55 11.64
C TYR A 299 -28.76 8.06 11.74
N ARG A 300 -29.60 7.29 12.42
CA ARG A 300 -29.45 5.83 12.52
C ARG A 300 -29.89 5.15 11.22
N ASN A 301 -29.10 4.21 10.73
CA ASN A 301 -29.38 3.42 9.55
C ASN A 301 -30.40 2.30 9.84
N LEU A 302 -31.57 2.38 9.20
CA LEU A 302 -32.64 1.39 9.33
C LEU A 302 -32.52 0.23 8.32
N ALA A 303 -31.39 0.15 7.60
CA ALA A 303 -31.20 -0.63 6.38
C ALA A 303 -32.08 -0.17 5.20
N ASN A 304 -31.88 -0.80 4.04
CA ASN A 304 -32.63 -0.51 2.81
C ASN A 304 -32.57 0.97 2.37
N GLY A 305 -31.47 1.65 2.71
CA GLY A 305 -31.23 3.05 2.35
C GLY A 305 -32.09 4.06 3.11
N LYS A 306 -32.68 3.70 4.27
CA LYS A 306 -33.48 4.61 5.10
C LYS A 306 -32.78 4.94 6.41
N PHE A 307 -33.03 6.13 6.91
CA PHE A 307 -32.46 6.64 8.14
C PHE A 307 -33.50 7.27 9.07
N GLU A 308 -33.22 7.26 10.38
CA GLU A 308 -34.03 7.89 11.41
C GLU A 308 -33.19 8.92 12.18
N ASP A 309 -33.72 10.12 12.40
CA ASP A 309 -33.08 11.12 13.27
C ASP A 309 -33.16 10.68 14.74
N VAL A 310 -32.00 10.33 15.30
CA VAL A 310 -31.82 9.90 16.70
C VAL A 310 -31.06 10.94 17.52
N THR A 311 -30.84 12.17 17.01
CA THR A 311 -29.99 13.20 17.63
C THR A 311 -30.27 13.40 19.12
N LYS A 312 -31.53 13.66 19.46
CA LYS A 312 -31.94 13.87 20.87
C LYS A 312 -31.90 12.58 21.69
N GLN A 313 -32.17 11.44 21.06
CA GLN A 313 -32.17 10.14 21.72
C GLN A 313 -30.73 9.76 22.12
N ALA A 314 -29.76 10.10 21.29
CA ALA A 314 -28.33 9.92 21.53
C ALA A 314 -27.72 10.94 22.50
N GLY A 315 -28.51 11.83 23.09
CA GLY A 315 -28.04 12.82 24.06
C GLY A 315 -27.36 14.04 23.43
N LEU A 316 -27.47 14.23 22.11
CA LEU A 316 -26.86 15.34 21.40
C LEU A 316 -27.79 16.56 21.36
N ASP A 317 -27.22 17.77 21.45
CA ASP A 317 -27.98 19.02 21.33
C ASP A 317 -28.04 19.46 19.85
N PRO A 318 -29.21 19.38 19.20
CA PRO A 318 -29.37 19.78 17.80
C PRO A 318 -29.19 21.28 17.55
N ASN A 319 -29.02 22.11 18.59
CA ASN A 319 -28.75 23.54 18.45
C ASN A 319 -27.25 23.88 18.46
N VAL A 320 -26.38 22.90 18.69
CA VAL A 320 -24.93 23.12 18.61
C VAL A 320 -24.52 23.15 17.14
N HIS A 321 -24.03 24.31 16.71
CA HIS A 321 -23.57 24.57 15.36
C HIS A 321 -22.21 23.92 15.10
N ALA A 322 -22.24 22.63 14.76
CA ALA A 322 -21.05 21.83 14.47
C ALA A 322 -20.45 22.18 13.10
N LYS A 323 -19.12 22.20 13.03
CA LYS A 323 -18.35 22.55 11.81
C LYS A 323 -17.74 21.33 11.14
N SER A 324 -17.14 20.45 11.94
CA SER A 324 -16.50 19.23 11.49
C SER A 324 -16.68 18.16 12.54
N CYS A 325 -16.52 16.92 12.12
CA CYS A 325 -16.52 15.77 12.97
C CYS A 325 -15.40 14.82 12.53
N THR A 326 -14.98 13.95 13.45
CA THR A 326 -14.18 12.75 13.16
C THR A 326 -14.68 11.63 14.04
N ALA A 327 -14.76 10.41 13.49
CA ALA A 327 -15.22 9.22 14.21
C ALA A 327 -14.05 8.25 14.38
N GLY A 328 -13.97 7.60 15.54
CA GLY A 328 -12.92 6.65 15.88
C GLY A 328 -13.09 6.16 17.31
N ASP A 329 -12.74 4.89 17.56
CA ASP A 329 -12.69 4.27 18.89
C ASP A 329 -11.35 4.69 19.53
N TYR A 330 -11.34 5.79 20.30
CA TYR A 330 -10.08 6.37 20.79
C TYR A 330 -9.59 5.71 22.09
N ASP A 331 -10.46 5.00 22.80
CA ASP A 331 -10.10 4.29 24.03
C ASP A 331 -10.09 2.76 23.87
N ASN A 332 -10.21 2.29 22.63
CA ASN A 332 -10.10 0.89 22.21
C ASN A 332 -11.13 -0.02 22.91
N ASP A 333 -12.33 0.50 23.16
CA ASP A 333 -13.36 -0.18 23.92
C ASP A 333 -14.38 -0.97 23.07
N GLY A 334 -14.22 -0.90 21.74
CA GLY A 334 -15.03 -1.55 20.73
C GLY A 334 -16.26 -0.76 20.28
N PHE A 335 -16.44 0.48 20.76
CA PHE A 335 -17.52 1.36 20.37
C PHE A 335 -16.96 2.65 19.78
N VAL A 336 -17.52 3.09 18.64
CA VAL A 336 -17.00 4.26 17.94
C VAL A 336 -17.40 5.54 18.68
N ASP A 337 -16.41 6.37 18.99
CA ASP A 337 -16.59 7.70 19.56
C ASP A 337 -16.60 8.79 18.47
N LEU A 338 -16.90 10.02 18.88
CA LEU A 338 -16.97 11.17 17.99
C LEU A 338 -16.28 12.39 18.58
N ALA A 339 -15.43 13.06 17.81
CA ALA A 339 -14.98 14.42 18.14
C ALA A 339 -15.64 15.42 17.19
N VAL A 340 -16.17 16.51 17.73
CA VAL A 340 -16.94 17.53 16.98
C VAL A 340 -16.41 18.92 17.27
N SER A 341 -16.05 19.67 16.23
CA SER A 341 -15.66 21.08 16.37
C SER A 341 -16.89 21.97 16.22
N PHE A 342 -16.93 23.06 16.96
CA PHE A 342 -17.97 24.09 16.89
C PHE A 342 -17.39 25.46 17.26
N ASN A 343 -18.22 26.52 17.26
CA ASN A 343 -17.72 27.89 17.46
C ASN A 343 -17.06 28.11 18.83
N GLU A 344 -17.57 27.48 19.89
CA GLU A 344 -17.01 27.65 21.24
C GLU A 344 -15.97 26.60 21.64
N GLY A 345 -15.65 25.60 20.81
CA GLY A 345 -14.60 24.62 21.12
C GLY A 345 -14.72 23.27 20.41
N ILE A 346 -14.37 22.22 21.15
CA ILE A 346 -14.44 20.81 20.72
C ILE A 346 -15.29 20.05 21.73
N LEU A 347 -16.21 19.21 21.24
CA LEU A 347 -16.82 18.14 22.01
C LEU A 347 -16.03 16.86 21.73
N LEU A 348 -15.68 16.12 22.77
CA LEU A 348 -15.17 14.76 22.65
C LEU A 348 -16.24 13.85 23.23
N LEU A 349 -17.02 13.26 22.35
CA LEU A 349 -18.23 12.51 22.67
C LEU A 349 -17.86 11.03 22.78
N HIS A 350 -17.71 10.57 24.02
CA HIS A 350 -17.49 9.17 24.34
C HIS A 350 -18.81 8.39 24.24
N ASN A 351 -18.79 7.21 23.63
CA ASN A 351 -19.97 6.36 23.45
C ASN A 351 -20.24 5.55 24.73
N GLU A 352 -21.38 5.80 25.38
CA GLU A 352 -21.71 5.17 26.67
C GLU A 352 -22.31 3.74 26.51
N LYS A 353 -22.21 3.13 25.32
CA LYS A 353 -22.64 1.74 25.00
C LYS A 353 -24.15 1.47 25.18
N ASN A 354 -24.91 2.53 25.37
CA ASN A 354 -26.36 2.51 25.58
C ASN A 354 -27.10 3.33 24.52
N GLY A 355 -26.42 3.64 23.41
CA GLY A 355 -26.92 4.49 22.33
C GLY A 355 -26.88 5.99 22.63
N THR A 356 -26.13 6.41 23.65
CA THR A 356 -25.94 7.83 24.00
C THR A 356 -24.48 8.22 24.06
N PHE A 357 -24.21 9.50 23.86
CA PHE A 357 -22.89 10.09 23.96
C PHE A 357 -22.75 10.97 25.20
N LYS A 358 -21.52 11.05 25.72
CA LYS A 358 -21.14 11.95 26.80
C LYS A 358 -19.94 12.78 26.41
N ASP A 359 -20.05 14.10 26.58
CA ASP A 359 -18.90 14.99 26.38
C ASP A 359 -17.88 14.83 27.53
N VAL A 360 -16.67 14.44 27.15
CA VAL A 360 -15.51 14.25 28.03
C VAL A 360 -14.33 15.16 27.66
N ALA A 361 -14.49 16.11 26.74
CA ALA A 361 -13.37 16.95 26.25
C ALA A 361 -12.57 17.60 27.39
N ALA A 362 -13.26 18.22 28.34
CA ALA A 362 -12.63 18.86 29.49
C ALA A 362 -11.93 17.86 30.43
N ALA A 363 -12.51 16.67 30.62
CA ALA A 363 -11.94 15.61 31.45
C ALA A 363 -10.67 15.02 30.81
N SER A 364 -10.64 14.93 29.48
CA SER A 364 -9.49 14.46 28.69
C SER A 364 -8.42 15.53 28.44
N GLY A 365 -8.51 16.69 29.11
CA GLY A 365 -7.52 17.77 29.02
C GLY A 365 -7.56 18.57 27.72
N ILE A 366 -8.58 18.38 26.88
CA ILE A 366 -8.80 19.15 25.67
C ILE A 366 -9.38 20.51 26.08
N LYS A 367 -8.63 21.57 25.78
CA LYS A 367 -9.09 22.95 26.00
C LYS A 367 -9.83 23.42 24.76
N ASN A 368 -10.85 24.26 24.96
CA ASN A 368 -11.60 24.86 23.86
C ASN A 368 -10.70 25.76 23.01
N VAL A 369 -10.28 25.23 21.87
CA VAL A 369 -9.62 25.95 20.79
C VAL A 369 -10.61 26.03 19.64
N GLY A 370 -10.82 27.23 19.08
CA GLY A 370 -11.65 27.41 17.89
C GLY A 370 -10.96 26.79 16.67
N LEU A 371 -11.25 25.52 16.43
CA LEU A 371 -10.73 24.74 15.30
C LEU A 371 -11.82 24.51 14.26
N GLU A 372 -11.41 24.30 13.01
CA GLU A 372 -12.34 24.03 11.92
C GLU A 372 -12.45 22.53 11.66
N GLY A 373 -11.37 21.89 11.19
CA GLY A 373 -11.34 20.46 10.89
C GLY A 373 -10.73 19.64 12.02
N LEU A 374 -11.28 18.46 12.26
CA LEU A 374 -10.74 17.45 13.19
C LEU A 374 -10.40 16.15 12.43
N THR A 375 -9.39 15.43 12.90
CA THR A 375 -9.13 14.05 12.47
C THR A 375 -8.51 13.26 13.60
N PHE A 376 -8.95 12.02 13.75
CA PHE A 376 -8.19 11.03 14.50
C PHE A 376 -7.04 10.50 13.65
N ILE A 377 -5.92 10.19 14.29
CA ILE A 377 -4.72 9.61 13.68
C ILE A 377 -3.93 8.90 14.78
N ASP A 378 -3.32 7.77 14.48
CA ASP A 378 -2.29 7.16 15.32
C ASP A 378 -0.93 7.72 14.86
N TYR A 379 -0.46 8.83 15.48
CA TYR A 379 0.69 9.57 14.92
C TYR A 379 2.04 8.95 15.33
N ASP A 380 2.11 8.23 16.45
CA ASP A 380 3.32 7.59 16.96
C ASP A 380 3.30 6.06 16.84
N HIS A 381 2.27 5.48 16.20
CA HIS A 381 2.08 4.06 15.96
C HIS A 381 1.99 3.24 17.26
N ASP A 382 1.42 3.81 18.32
CA ASP A 382 1.20 3.13 19.59
C ASP A 382 -0.16 2.39 19.68
N GLY A 383 -1.04 2.63 18.70
CA GLY A 383 -2.33 1.96 18.55
C GLY A 383 -3.49 2.67 19.24
N ASP A 384 -3.24 3.78 19.94
CA ASP A 384 -4.29 4.64 20.49
C ASP A 384 -4.53 5.83 19.55
N LEU A 385 -5.80 6.17 19.27
CA LEU A 385 -6.08 7.28 18.36
C LEU A 385 -5.81 8.63 19.04
N ASP A 386 -4.95 9.43 18.42
CA ASP A 386 -4.67 10.83 18.77
C ASP A 386 -5.58 11.78 18.00
N LEU A 387 -5.82 12.97 18.57
CA LEU A 387 -6.67 13.98 17.96
C LEU A 387 -5.86 15.13 17.38
N TYR A 388 -5.96 15.34 16.07
CA TYR A 388 -5.45 16.53 15.39
C TYR A 388 -6.58 17.50 15.03
N GLY A 389 -6.36 18.77 15.31
CA GLY A 389 -7.25 19.86 14.98
C GLY A 389 -6.57 20.92 14.12
N SER A 390 -7.21 21.29 13.01
CA SER A 390 -6.73 22.32 12.10
C SER A 390 -7.38 23.68 12.39
N SER A 391 -6.57 24.73 12.44
CA SER A 391 -7.08 26.10 12.58
C SER A 391 -7.68 26.64 11.29
N GLY A 392 -8.74 27.43 11.42
CA GLY A 392 -9.24 28.29 10.35
C GLY A 392 -9.08 29.78 10.65
N ILE A 393 -9.53 30.59 9.69
CA ILE A 393 -9.63 32.04 9.84
C ILE A 393 -10.93 32.35 10.57
N GLN A 394 -10.85 32.85 11.81
CA GLN A 394 -12.03 33.33 12.54
C GLN A 394 -12.23 34.83 12.26
N MET A 395 -13.27 35.16 11.49
CA MET A 395 -13.68 36.55 11.20
C MET A 395 -14.74 37.00 12.21
N ILE A 396 -14.31 37.55 13.35
CA ILE A 396 -15.23 38.16 14.32
C ILE A 396 -15.17 39.66 14.13
N VAL A 397 -16.26 40.27 13.63
CA VAL A 397 -16.51 41.72 13.58
C VAL A 397 -15.24 42.58 13.50
N GLY A 398 -14.54 42.52 12.36
CA GLY A 398 -13.37 43.38 12.07
C GLY A 398 -12.04 42.96 12.70
N VAL A 399 -11.98 41.84 13.42
CA VAL A 399 -10.73 41.25 13.94
C VAL A 399 -10.53 39.87 13.31
N VAL A 400 -9.45 39.74 12.55
CA VAL A 400 -8.96 38.43 12.07
C VAL A 400 -8.10 37.83 13.18
N LYS A 401 -8.57 36.75 13.80
CA LYS A 401 -7.71 35.91 14.64
C LYS A 401 -7.34 34.65 13.85
N SER A 402 -6.05 34.42 13.68
CA SER A 402 -5.54 33.11 13.29
C SER A 402 -5.56 32.21 14.52
N GLY A 403 -6.37 31.14 14.51
CA GLY A 403 -6.16 30.04 15.43
C GLY A 403 -4.84 29.34 15.13
N THR A 404 -4.27 28.64 16.11
CA THR A 404 -3.18 27.67 15.88
C THR A 404 -3.79 26.27 15.86
N SER A 405 -3.43 25.48 14.85
CA SER A 405 -3.68 24.03 14.86
C SER A 405 -3.09 23.41 16.13
N ALA A 406 -3.68 22.31 16.58
CA ALA A 406 -3.27 21.62 17.79
C ALA A 406 -3.33 20.10 17.59
N MET A 407 -2.46 19.40 18.30
CA MET A 407 -2.43 17.95 18.40
C MET A 407 -2.55 17.58 19.87
N TRP A 408 -3.40 16.62 20.17
CA TRP A 408 -3.53 16.01 21.49
C TRP A 408 -3.13 14.55 21.37
N ARG A 409 -1.99 14.23 22.00
CA ARG A 409 -1.56 12.85 22.17
C ARG A 409 -2.48 12.14 23.15
N ASN A 410 -3.02 11.00 22.75
CA ASN A 410 -3.66 10.06 23.64
C ASN A 410 -2.57 9.23 24.34
N ASN A 411 -2.66 9.08 25.67
CA ASN A 411 -1.66 8.31 26.42
C ASN A 411 -2.19 6.91 26.79
N GLY A 412 -3.28 6.49 26.15
CA GLY A 412 -3.97 5.24 26.43
C GLY A 412 -4.62 5.21 27.82
N ASN A 413 -5.21 4.06 28.13
CA ASN A 413 -5.63 3.67 29.48
C ASN A 413 -4.55 2.87 30.22
#